data_AF-A0A1Y1QRK8-F1
#
_entry.id   AF-A0A1Y1QRK8-F1
#
_cell.length_a   1.000
_cell.length_b   1.000
_cell.length_c   1.000
_cell.angle_alpha   90.00
_cell.angle_beta   90.00
_cell.angle_gamma   90.00
#
_symmetry.space_group_name_H-M   'P 1'
#
loop_
_entity.id
_entity.type
_entity.pdbx_description
1 polymer ?
#
loop_
_entity_poly.entity_id
_entity_poly.type
_entity_poly.pdbx_seq_one_letter_code
_entity_poly.pdbx_strand_id
1 'polypeptide(L)'
;MIYIGKERLTMPDCFSAPAFTYRYSLLDMHTVDCSILLAQDTPDALVLAILCDFRGRPVQEMVNHIVLRLRELMGDDESGFRNYFEMLETLAENRDLQPNIKEAEQMLTQVDVTKFASYSWGMRDGIEKGIREGELKKAQEVARGLLQLGVIAEADIARISGLPLEEVQRLRIQH
;
A
#
# COMPACT_ATOMS: atom_id res chain seq x y z
N MET A 1 -12.85 15.36 -26.81
CA MET A 1 -12.64 13.94 -26.44
C MET A 1 -11.18 13.74 -26.09
N ILE A 2 -10.88 13.00 -25.03
CA ILE A 2 -9.50 12.70 -24.62
C ILE A 2 -9.24 11.23 -24.92
N TYR A 3 -8.10 10.94 -25.56
CA TYR A 3 -7.65 9.59 -25.82
C TYR A 3 -6.52 9.23 -24.85
N ILE A 4 -6.71 8.13 -24.12
CA ILE A 4 -5.78 7.60 -23.12
C ILE A 4 -5.38 6.15 -23.38
N GLY A 5 -5.75 5.61 -24.54
CA GLY A 5 -5.49 4.22 -24.88
C GLY A 5 -4.00 3.89 -24.91
N LYS A 6 -3.68 2.60 -24.83
CA LYS A 6 -2.32 2.09 -24.92
C LYS A 6 -1.74 2.19 -26.33
N GLU A 7 -2.56 1.86 -27.32
CA GLU A 7 -2.17 1.91 -28.73
C GLU A 7 -2.09 3.34 -29.23
N ARG A 8 -1.42 3.54 -30.37
CA ARG A 8 -1.43 4.85 -31.05
C ARG A 8 -2.85 5.18 -31.51
N LEU A 9 -3.23 6.44 -31.35
CA LEU A 9 -4.50 6.94 -31.81
C LEU A 9 -4.63 6.81 -33.34
N THR A 10 -5.62 6.04 -33.79
CA THR A 10 -5.96 5.87 -35.22
C THR A 10 -7.34 6.45 -35.58
N MET A 11 -8.12 6.84 -34.57
CA MET A 11 -9.44 7.42 -34.78
C MET A 11 -9.30 8.82 -35.38
N PRO A 12 -9.97 9.12 -36.50
CA PRO A 12 -9.94 10.45 -37.10
C PRO A 12 -10.61 11.48 -36.17
N ASP A 13 -10.34 12.77 -36.37
CA ASP A 13 -10.97 13.90 -35.66
C ASP A 13 -12.30 14.36 -36.31
N CYS A 14 -12.69 13.69 -37.39
CA CYS A 14 -13.83 14.02 -38.20
C CYS A 14 -14.57 12.75 -38.64
N PHE A 15 -15.88 12.76 -38.49
CA PHE A 15 -16.78 11.77 -39.05
C PHE A 15 -17.53 12.39 -40.22
N SER A 16 -17.48 11.75 -41.39
CA SER A 16 -18.16 12.23 -42.60
C SER A 16 -19.14 11.17 -43.10
N ALA A 17 -20.40 11.58 -43.21
CA ALA A 17 -21.49 10.80 -43.80
C ALA A 17 -22.19 11.62 -44.90
N PRO A 18 -22.93 11.00 -45.84
CA PRO A 18 -23.55 11.72 -46.96
C PRO A 18 -24.46 12.89 -46.54
N ALA A 19 -25.09 12.80 -45.37
CA ALA A 19 -26.06 13.79 -44.88
C ALA A 19 -25.46 14.81 -43.88
N PHE A 20 -24.28 14.55 -43.31
CA PHE A 20 -23.64 15.47 -42.36
C PHE A 20 -22.14 15.17 -42.17
N THR A 21 -21.41 16.21 -41.79
CA THR A 21 -20.02 16.08 -41.33
C THR A 21 -19.93 16.60 -39.91
N TYR A 22 -19.36 15.81 -39.00
CA TYR A 22 -19.17 16.15 -37.60
C TYR A 22 -17.68 16.16 -37.25
N ARG A 23 -17.22 17.27 -36.70
CA ARG A 23 -15.84 17.44 -36.21
C ARG A 23 -15.85 17.54 -34.70
N TYR A 24 -14.88 16.90 -34.07
CA TYR A 24 -14.68 16.96 -32.63
C TYR A 24 -13.21 17.20 -32.31
N SER A 25 -12.95 17.97 -31.25
CA SER A 25 -11.60 18.13 -30.75
C SER A 25 -11.15 16.84 -30.08
N LEU A 26 -10.03 16.30 -30.54
CA LEU A 26 -9.43 15.07 -30.05
C LEU A 26 -8.06 15.39 -29.44
N LEU A 27 -7.90 15.12 -28.14
CA LEU A 27 -6.65 15.31 -27.42
C LEU A 27 -6.02 13.94 -27.16
N ASP A 28 -4.88 13.67 -27.78
CA ASP A 28 -4.10 12.46 -27.51
C ASP A 28 -3.11 12.73 -26.36
N MET A 29 -3.32 12.06 -25.23
CA MET A 29 -2.45 12.22 -24.05
C MET A 29 -1.00 11.84 -24.33
N HIS A 30 -0.71 10.97 -25.30
CA HIS A 30 0.67 10.64 -25.70
C HIS A 30 1.46 11.84 -26.22
N THR A 31 0.77 12.91 -26.63
CA THR A 31 1.39 14.11 -27.22
C THR A 31 1.41 15.30 -26.27
N VAL A 32 0.75 15.17 -25.11
CA VAL A 32 0.67 16.24 -24.11
C VAL A 32 1.96 16.26 -23.31
N ASP A 33 2.60 17.43 -23.21
CA ASP A 33 3.76 17.61 -22.36
C ASP A 33 3.37 17.47 -20.88
N CYS A 34 3.96 16.49 -20.21
CA CYS A 34 3.71 16.21 -18.78
C CYS A 34 3.93 17.43 -17.87
N SER A 35 4.82 18.37 -18.23
CA SER A 35 5.10 19.55 -17.41
C SER A 35 3.87 20.41 -17.16
N ILE A 36 2.91 20.43 -18.09
CA ILE A 36 1.67 21.20 -17.95
C ILE A 36 0.86 20.70 -16.76
N LEU A 37 0.74 19.36 -16.62
CA LEU A 37 -0.01 18.72 -15.55
C LEU A 37 0.78 18.69 -14.24
N LEU A 38 2.08 18.39 -14.30
CA LEU A 38 2.94 18.40 -13.11
C LEU A 38 2.97 19.78 -12.45
N ALA A 39 2.94 20.86 -13.23
CA ALA A 39 2.91 22.22 -12.71
C ALA A 39 1.58 22.59 -12.00
N GLN A 40 0.49 21.84 -12.20
CA GLN A 40 -0.76 22.09 -11.49
C GLN A 40 -0.69 21.67 -10.02
N ASP A 41 0.20 20.72 -9.70
CA ASP A 41 0.48 20.29 -8.33
C ASP A 41 -0.77 19.85 -7.54
N THR A 42 -1.69 19.15 -8.20
CA THR A 42 -2.88 18.56 -7.59
C THR A 42 -2.88 17.04 -7.78
N PRO A 43 -3.52 16.25 -6.87
CA PRO A 43 -3.56 14.80 -6.99
C PRO A 43 -4.10 14.31 -8.35
N ASP A 44 -5.19 14.90 -8.82
CA ASP A 44 -5.81 14.52 -10.11
C ASP A 44 -4.87 14.81 -11.29
N ALA A 45 -4.16 15.94 -11.29
CA ALA A 45 -3.24 16.29 -12.36
C ALA A 45 -1.99 15.40 -12.36
N LEU A 46 -1.47 15.06 -11.17
CA LEU A 46 -0.35 14.13 -11.02
C LEU A 46 -0.70 12.73 -11.53
N VAL A 47 -1.90 12.24 -11.19
CA VAL A 47 -2.39 10.94 -11.68
C VAL A 47 -2.55 10.95 -13.20
N LEU A 48 -3.09 12.02 -13.78
CA LEU A 48 -3.20 12.13 -15.24
C LEU A 48 -1.84 12.32 -15.94
N ALA A 49 -0.84 12.91 -15.26
CA ALA A 49 0.49 13.16 -15.83
C ALA A 49 1.23 11.86 -16.21
N ILE A 50 0.87 10.72 -15.61
CA ILE A 50 1.44 9.41 -15.97
C ILE A 50 1.17 9.02 -17.43
N LEU A 51 0.11 9.57 -18.04
CA LEU A 51 -0.31 9.30 -19.42
C LEU A 51 0.39 10.20 -20.44
N CYS A 52 1.14 11.21 -20.01
CA CYS A 52 1.70 12.24 -20.87
C CYS A 52 3.06 11.87 -21.49
N ASP A 53 3.50 12.70 -22.45
CA ASP A 53 4.87 12.66 -22.98
C ASP A 53 5.86 13.23 -21.95
N PHE A 54 6.84 12.41 -21.55
CA PHE A 54 7.92 12.82 -20.67
C PHE A 54 9.03 13.63 -21.36
N ARG A 55 8.92 13.84 -22.68
CA ARG A 55 9.84 14.66 -23.49
C ARG A 55 11.30 14.18 -23.41
N GLY A 56 11.48 12.87 -23.32
CA GLY A 56 12.80 12.24 -23.20
C GLY A 56 13.43 12.32 -21.81
N ARG A 57 12.70 12.81 -20.79
CA ARG A 57 13.16 12.73 -19.39
C ARG A 57 13.18 11.27 -18.91
N PRO A 58 14.09 10.90 -17.99
CA PRO A 58 14.18 9.54 -17.49
C PRO A 58 12.85 9.09 -16.88
N VAL A 59 12.27 8.03 -17.43
CA VAL A 59 10.94 7.53 -17.05
C VAL A 59 10.86 7.28 -15.55
N GLN A 60 11.85 6.61 -14.96
CA GLN A 60 11.86 6.30 -13.54
C GLN A 60 11.88 7.56 -12.67
N GLU A 61 12.66 8.58 -13.05
CA GLU A 61 12.70 9.85 -12.30
C GLU A 61 11.35 10.56 -12.32
N MET A 62 10.68 10.56 -13.47
CA MET A 62 9.35 11.16 -13.62
C MET A 62 8.29 10.42 -12.79
N VAL A 63 8.29 9.09 -12.83
CA VAL A 63 7.36 8.26 -12.04
C VAL A 63 7.61 8.44 -10.55
N ASN A 64 8.88 8.40 -10.12
CA ASN A 64 9.26 8.66 -8.73
C ASN A 64 8.79 10.04 -8.27
N HIS A 65 8.97 11.08 -9.09
CA HIS A 65 8.52 12.43 -8.78
C HIS A 65 6.99 12.49 -8.59
N ILE A 66 6.21 11.89 -9.51
CA ILE A 66 4.75 11.84 -9.41
C ILE A 66 4.30 11.15 -8.13
N VAL A 67 4.86 9.97 -7.85
CA VAL A 67 4.50 9.15 -6.68
C VAL A 67 4.87 9.84 -5.37
N LEU A 68 6.07 10.42 -5.28
CA LEU A 68 6.51 11.19 -4.11
C LEU A 68 5.62 12.40 -3.89
N ARG A 69 5.35 13.18 -4.95
CA ARG A 69 4.53 14.38 -4.83
C ARG A 69 3.09 14.05 -4.43
N LEU A 70 2.55 12.97 -4.98
CA LEU A 70 1.23 12.46 -4.59
C LEU A 70 1.21 12.08 -3.09
N ARG A 71 2.25 11.42 -2.59
CA ARG A 71 2.37 11.09 -1.16
C ARG A 71 2.45 12.34 -0.29
N GLU A 72 3.25 13.33 -0.70
CA GLU A 72 3.40 14.60 0.01
C GLU A 72 2.09 15.39 0.09
N LEU A 73 1.33 15.46 -1.01
CA LEU A 73 0.05 16.19 -1.06
C LEU A 73 -1.03 15.53 -0.19
N MET A 74 -1.05 14.20 -0.13
CA MET A 74 -2.02 13.47 0.67
C MET A 74 -1.65 13.42 2.16
N GLY A 75 -0.35 13.50 2.50
CA GLY A 75 0.12 13.55 3.89
C GLY A 75 -0.40 12.37 4.72
N ASP A 76 -1.16 12.68 5.77
CA ASP A 76 -1.76 11.69 6.68
C ASP A 76 -3.05 11.03 6.14
N ASP A 77 -3.59 11.50 5.00
CA ASP A 77 -4.75 10.87 4.35
C ASP A 77 -4.32 9.61 3.58
N GLU A 78 -4.11 8.54 4.35
CA GLU A 78 -3.77 7.22 3.83
C GLU A 78 -4.84 6.65 2.89
N SER A 79 -6.11 7.00 3.11
CA SER A 79 -7.22 6.50 2.30
C SER A 79 -7.25 7.17 0.93
N GLY A 80 -7.12 8.49 0.89
CA GLY A 80 -7.03 9.24 -0.35
C GLY A 80 -5.76 8.89 -1.12
N PHE A 81 -4.61 8.74 -0.44
CA PHE A 81 -3.37 8.29 -1.10
C PHE A 81 -3.57 6.93 -1.78
N ARG A 82 -4.13 5.95 -1.07
CA ARG A 82 -4.41 4.61 -1.64
C ARG A 82 -5.31 4.70 -2.87
N ASN A 83 -6.40 5.46 -2.80
CA ASN A 83 -7.34 5.62 -3.91
C ASN A 83 -6.66 6.23 -5.15
N TYR A 84 -5.88 7.31 -4.97
CA TYR A 84 -5.17 7.93 -6.09
C TYR A 84 -4.03 7.05 -6.62
N PHE A 85 -3.36 6.29 -5.77
CA PHE A 85 -2.31 5.35 -6.18
C PHE A 85 -2.88 4.20 -7.03
N GLU A 86 -4.04 3.63 -6.64
CA GLU A 86 -4.74 2.62 -7.45
C GLU A 86 -5.15 3.16 -8.83
N MET A 87 -5.61 4.42 -8.90
CA MET A 87 -5.88 5.09 -10.17
C MET A 87 -4.62 5.28 -11.01
N LEU A 88 -3.52 5.69 -10.39
CA LEU A 88 -2.21 5.86 -11.03
C LEU A 88 -1.71 4.52 -11.61
N GLU A 89 -1.78 3.44 -10.85
CA GLU A 89 -1.45 2.08 -11.29
C GLU A 89 -2.27 1.67 -12.51
N THR A 90 -3.59 1.85 -12.45
CA THR A 90 -4.50 1.51 -13.56
C THR A 90 -4.13 2.30 -14.82
N LEU A 91 -3.87 3.61 -14.70
CA LEU A 91 -3.52 4.44 -15.85
C LEU A 91 -2.13 4.13 -16.40
N ALA A 92 -1.18 3.75 -15.54
CA ALA A 92 0.18 3.36 -15.93
C ALA A 92 0.21 2.14 -16.87
N GLU A 93 -0.82 1.28 -16.85
CA GLU A 93 -0.96 0.16 -17.79
C GLU A 93 -1.05 0.62 -19.25
N ASN A 94 -1.67 1.79 -19.47
CA ASN A 94 -1.77 2.38 -20.81
C ASN A 94 -0.42 2.91 -21.33
N ARG A 95 0.64 2.88 -20.52
CA ARG A 95 1.99 3.34 -20.87
C ARG A 95 3.07 2.31 -20.60
N ASP A 96 2.71 1.08 -20.23
CA ASP A 96 3.64 0.02 -19.84
C ASP A 96 4.58 0.42 -18.68
N LEU A 97 4.10 1.27 -17.77
CA LEU A 97 4.90 1.81 -16.65
C LEU A 97 4.79 1.00 -15.35
N GLN A 98 4.18 -0.19 -15.39
CA GLN A 98 4.00 -1.06 -14.21
C GLN A 98 5.31 -1.36 -13.46
N PRO A 99 6.45 -1.68 -14.13
CA PRO A 99 7.71 -1.89 -13.43
C PRO A 99 8.19 -0.62 -12.70
N ASN A 100 8.00 0.55 -13.31
CA ASN A 100 8.42 1.83 -12.74
C ASN A 100 7.58 2.22 -11.52
N ILE A 101 6.27 1.96 -11.57
CA ILE A 101 5.37 2.19 -10.44
C ILE A 101 5.74 1.29 -9.27
N LYS A 102 6.00 0.01 -9.52
CA LYS A 102 6.43 -0.94 -8.48
C LYS A 102 7.75 -0.53 -7.81
N GLU A 103 8.71 -0.03 -8.59
CA GLU A 103 9.96 0.49 -8.06
C GLU A 103 9.73 1.76 -7.21
N ALA A 104 8.87 2.68 -7.68
CA ALA A 104 8.51 3.89 -6.95
C ALA A 104 7.76 3.57 -5.64
N GLU A 105 6.90 2.55 -5.63
CA GLU A 105 6.23 2.06 -4.43
C GLU A 105 7.25 1.52 -3.41
N GLN A 106 8.20 0.71 -3.87
CA GLN A 106 9.27 0.19 -3.02
C GLN A 106 10.11 1.33 -2.42
N MET A 107 10.42 2.37 -3.21
CA MET A 107 11.11 3.56 -2.71
C MET A 107 10.30 4.26 -1.59
N LEU A 108 8.98 4.39 -1.71
CA LEU A 108 8.14 4.94 -0.64
C LEU A 108 8.23 4.11 0.65
N THR A 109 8.30 2.79 0.54
CA THR A 109 8.46 1.92 1.71
C THR A 109 9.85 1.99 2.34
N GLN A 110 10.87 2.40 1.59
CA GLN A 110 12.23 2.61 2.09
C GLN A 110 12.40 3.99 2.76
N VAL A 111 11.50 4.93 2.48
CA VAL A 111 11.42 6.23 3.16
C VAL A 111 10.53 6.11 4.40
N ASP A 112 11.16 5.66 5.49
CA ASP A 112 10.78 5.90 6.89
C ASP A 112 9.32 5.57 7.27
N VAL A 113 8.95 4.29 7.11
CA VAL A 113 7.68 3.67 7.60
C VAL A 113 7.36 4.03 9.07
N THR A 114 8.39 4.39 9.85
CA THR A 114 8.31 4.79 11.26
C THR A 114 7.48 6.06 11.52
N LYS A 115 7.25 6.89 10.50
CA LYS A 115 6.54 8.17 10.63
C LYS A 115 5.02 8.08 10.43
N PHE A 116 4.50 6.94 9.98
CA PHE A 116 3.06 6.77 9.77
C PHE A 116 2.32 6.38 11.05
N ALA A 117 1.15 6.98 11.26
CA ALA A 117 0.29 6.69 12.42
C ALA A 117 -0.11 5.21 12.49
N SER A 118 -0.38 4.57 11.34
CA SER A 118 -0.72 3.14 11.22
C SER A 118 0.45 2.21 11.58
N TYR A 119 1.70 2.61 11.31
CA TYR A 119 2.88 1.87 11.77
C TYR A 119 3.03 1.96 13.28
N SER A 120 2.80 3.13 13.90
CA SER A 120 2.83 3.26 15.36
C SER A 120 1.77 2.38 16.04
N TRP A 121 0.59 2.24 15.41
CA TRP A 121 -0.47 1.33 15.86
C TRP A 121 -0.11 -0.13 15.63
N GLY A 122 0.36 -0.52 14.43
CA GLY A 122 0.77 -1.90 14.13
C GLY A 122 1.96 -2.37 14.97
N MET A 123 2.93 -1.48 15.23
CA MET A 123 4.07 -1.72 16.10
C MET A 123 3.64 -1.89 17.56
N ARG A 124 2.77 -1.00 18.09
CA ARG A 124 2.24 -1.13 19.46
C ARG A 124 1.44 -2.43 19.61
N ASP A 125 0.55 -2.72 18.68
CA ASP A 125 -0.28 -3.93 18.70
C ASP A 125 0.58 -5.21 18.55
N GLY A 126 1.65 -5.15 17.76
CA GLY A 126 2.62 -6.22 17.60
C GLY A 126 3.51 -6.45 18.83
N ILE A 127 4.02 -5.38 19.45
CA ILE A 127 4.80 -5.45 20.70
C ILE A 127 3.92 -5.97 21.84
N GLU A 128 2.70 -5.47 21.96
CA GLU A 128 1.77 -5.90 23.01
C GLU A 128 1.37 -7.37 22.84
N LYS A 129 1.07 -7.81 21.61
CA LYS A 129 0.86 -9.24 21.31
C LYS A 129 2.09 -10.07 21.64
N GLY A 130 3.29 -9.62 21.26
CA GLY A 130 4.55 -10.32 21.55
C GLY A 130 4.84 -10.45 23.04
N ILE A 131 4.58 -9.41 23.83
CA ILE A 131 4.72 -9.44 25.30
C ILE A 131 3.72 -10.42 25.90
N ARG A 132 2.43 -10.34 25.53
CA ARG A 132 1.39 -11.25 26.05
C ARG A 132 1.69 -12.70 25.68
N GLU A 133 2.09 -12.97 24.44
CA GLU A 133 2.47 -14.31 23.99
C GLU A 133 3.72 -14.83 24.72
N GLY A 134 4.70 -13.95 24.98
CA GLY A 134 5.91 -14.30 25.73
C GLY A 134 5.63 -14.61 27.20
N GLU A 135 4.80 -13.79 27.85
CA GLU A 135 4.35 -14.02 29.22
C GLU A 135 3.55 -15.32 29.35
N LEU A 136 2.63 -15.57 28.40
CA LEU A 136 1.85 -16.80 28.37
C LEU A 136 2.75 -18.03 28.16
N LYS A 137 3.69 -17.99 27.20
CA LYS A 137 4.65 -19.07 26.97
C LYS A 137 5.48 -19.36 28.22
N LYS A 138 6.01 -18.32 28.87
CA LYS A 138 6.79 -18.46 30.10
C LYS A 138 5.97 -19.05 31.24
N ALA A 139 4.71 -18.61 31.40
CA ALA A 139 3.79 -19.15 32.39
C ALA A 139 3.49 -20.64 32.14
N GLN A 140 3.29 -21.02 30.87
CA GLN A 140 3.11 -22.42 30.47
C GLN A 140 4.37 -23.26 30.70
N GLU A 141 5.57 -22.73 30.43
CA GLU A 141 6.85 -23.41 30.71
C GLU A 141 7.06 -23.64 32.20
N VAL A 142 6.79 -22.63 33.05
CA VAL A 142 6.84 -22.76 34.51
C VAL A 142 5.85 -23.81 34.99
N ALA A 143 4.59 -23.76 34.52
CA ALA A 143 3.58 -24.75 34.88
C ALA A 143 3.99 -26.17 34.48
N ARG A 144 4.53 -26.37 33.27
CA ARG A 144 5.04 -27.66 32.79
C ARG A 144 6.20 -28.15 33.66
N GLY A 145 7.16 -27.29 34.01
CA GLY A 145 8.27 -27.66 34.89
C GLY A 145 7.81 -28.10 36.28
N LEU A 146 6.82 -27.41 36.87
CA LEU A 146 6.25 -27.77 38.17
C LEU A 146 5.41 -29.05 38.11
N LEU A 147 4.67 -29.27 37.02
CA LEU A 147 3.92 -30.51 36.79
C LEU A 147 4.86 -31.73 36.66
N GLN A 148 6.01 -31.57 36.01
CA GLN A 148 7.03 -32.63 35.89
C GLN A 148 7.64 -33.03 37.23
N LEU A 149 7.70 -32.12 38.21
CA LEU A 149 8.17 -32.44 39.57
C LEU A 149 7.17 -33.32 40.33
N GLY A 150 5.89 -33.34 39.94
CA GLY A 150 4.87 -34.27 40.46
C GLY A 150 4.49 -34.11 41.94
N VAL A 151 5.02 -33.10 42.64
CA VAL A 151 4.88 -32.91 44.09
C VAL A 151 4.01 -31.72 44.49
N ILE A 152 3.59 -30.90 43.54
CA ILE A 152 2.84 -29.66 43.79
C ILE A 152 1.40 -29.83 43.30
N ALA A 153 0.42 -29.43 44.11
CA ALA A 153 -0.99 -29.47 43.73
C ALA A 153 -1.27 -28.50 42.57
N GLU A 154 -2.15 -28.88 41.65
CA GLU A 154 -2.48 -28.07 40.45
C GLU A 154 -2.99 -26.66 40.80
N ALA A 155 -3.71 -26.53 41.92
CA ALA A 155 -4.15 -25.24 42.45
C ALA A 155 -2.98 -24.32 42.84
N ASP A 156 -1.90 -24.89 43.39
CA ASP A 156 -0.68 -24.15 43.71
C ASP A 156 0.14 -23.85 42.45
N ILE A 157 0.17 -24.76 41.47
CA ILE A 157 0.83 -24.53 40.17
C ILE A 157 0.14 -23.39 39.41
N ALA A 158 -1.19 -23.35 39.39
CA ALA A 158 -1.96 -22.26 38.80
C ALA A 158 -1.61 -20.91 39.46
N ARG A 159 -1.53 -20.89 40.80
CA ARG A 159 -1.14 -19.69 41.57
C ARG A 159 0.30 -19.25 41.30
N ILE A 160 1.26 -20.17 41.16
CA ILE A 160 2.68 -19.87 40.94
C ILE A 160 2.95 -19.43 39.50
N SER A 161 2.32 -20.09 38.53
CA SER A 161 2.49 -19.78 37.10
C SER A 161 1.65 -18.59 36.63
N GLY A 162 0.63 -18.20 37.39
CA GLY A 162 -0.31 -17.15 37.00
C GLY A 162 -1.31 -17.59 35.93
N LEU A 163 -1.41 -18.90 35.65
CA LEU A 163 -2.37 -19.47 34.69
C LEU A 163 -3.71 -19.82 35.38
N PRO A 164 -4.83 -19.80 34.63
CA PRO A 164 -6.09 -20.38 35.10
C PRO A 164 -5.92 -21.87 35.41
N LEU A 165 -6.61 -22.37 36.43
CA LEU A 165 -6.56 -23.80 36.81
C LEU A 165 -6.94 -24.73 35.65
N GLU A 166 -7.92 -24.33 34.83
CA GLU A 166 -8.32 -25.08 33.64
C GLU A 166 -7.18 -25.23 32.62
N GLU A 167 -6.34 -24.21 32.45
CA GLU A 167 -5.23 -24.24 31.51
C GLU A 167 -4.10 -25.15 32.01
N VAL A 168 -3.82 -25.13 33.33
CA VAL A 168 -2.88 -26.06 33.97
C VAL A 168 -3.35 -27.51 33.82
N GLN A 169 -4.65 -27.76 33.96
CA GLN A 169 -5.26 -29.09 33.76
C GLN A 169 -5.15 -29.56 32.31
N ARG A 170 -5.36 -28.69 31.33
CA ARG A 170 -5.16 -29.01 29.90
C ARG A 170 -3.70 -29.37 29.60
N LEU A 171 -2.74 -28.63 30.16
CA LEU A 171 -1.32 -28.90 30.00
C LEU A 171 -0.89 -30.24 30.61
N ARG A 172 -1.60 -30.72 31.64
CA ARG A 172 -1.39 -32.06 32.21
C ARG A 172 -1.91 -33.19 31.34
N ILE A 173 -3.02 -32.98 30.60
CA ILE A 173 -3.62 -34.00 29.71
C ILE A 173 -2.79 -34.20 28.42
N GLN A 174 -1.99 -33.20 28.03
CA GLN A 174 -1.10 -33.28 26.87
C GLN A 174 0.24 -33.98 27.15
N HIS A 175 0.46 -34.46 28.37
CA HIS A 175 1.64 -35.22 28.81
C HIS A 175 1.22 -36.63 29.27
#